data_AF-A0A0K2LEY2-F1
#
_entry.id   AF-A0A0K2LEY2-F1
#
_cell.length_a   1.000
_cell.length_b   1.000
_cell.length_c   1.000
_cell.angle_alpha   90.00
_cell.angle_beta   90.00
_cell.angle_gamma   90.00
#
_symmetry.space_group_name_H-M   'P 1'
#
loop_
_entity.id
_entity.type
_entity.pdbx_description
1 polymer ?
#
loop_
_entity_poly.entity_id
_entity_poly.type
_entity_poly.pdbx_seq_one_letter_code
_entity_poly.pdbx_strand_id
1 'polypeptide(L)'
;MKFTKSAVLAAALLMAATGAVTSLSSNTTEADAATVATVKSGVTAQLYNSNGAWVTDRALAQNTKWRVGTISKIAGVTMYQVATNEYLRASDSVLSGQPQQAPSSSLVATLGNNGAPLYFSATKGDPAHYQTLGANSAWRVSHVVNNGKDTFYEVGLGTFVNAKDAQLNKTPSNVETIGFEPYLGLR
;
A
#
# COMPACT_ATOMS: atom_id res chain seq x y z
N MET A 1 -38.76 20.59 65.24
CA MET A 1 -37.52 19.81 65.46
C MET A 1 -37.30 18.94 64.22
N LYS A 2 -36.52 19.44 63.27
CA LYS A 2 -35.10 19.12 62.98
C LYS A 2 -34.96 17.95 62.00
N PHE A 3 -35.15 18.27 60.72
CA PHE A 3 -34.68 17.51 59.58
C PHE A 3 -33.16 17.69 59.46
N THR A 4 -32.39 16.62 59.49
CA THR A 4 -30.95 16.67 59.18
C THR A 4 -30.76 16.56 57.67
N LYS A 5 -30.27 17.66 57.09
CA LYS A 5 -29.66 17.72 55.76
C LYS A 5 -28.26 17.09 55.84
N SER A 6 -27.94 16.24 54.88
CA SER A 6 -26.59 16.17 54.30
C SER A 6 -26.74 15.97 52.80
N ALA A 7 -26.50 17.06 52.08
CA ALA A 7 -26.10 17.03 50.69
C ALA A 7 -24.59 16.72 50.63
N VAL A 8 -24.11 16.25 49.47
CA VAL A 8 -23.08 16.94 48.66
C VAL A 8 -22.23 15.98 47.78
N LEU A 9 -22.26 16.28 46.47
CA LEU A 9 -21.23 16.24 45.41
C LEU A 9 -20.49 14.95 45.03
N ALA A 10 -20.63 14.55 43.76
CA ALA A 10 -19.61 14.64 42.69
C ALA A 10 -20.00 13.65 41.56
N ALA A 11 -20.31 14.11 40.35
CA ALA A 11 -19.40 14.16 39.19
C ALA A 11 -18.70 12.79 38.93
N ALA A 12 -18.81 12.12 37.79
CA ALA A 12 -18.94 12.61 36.44
C ALA A 12 -19.59 11.57 35.51
N LEU A 13 -20.38 12.05 34.57
CA LEU A 13 -20.76 11.34 33.36
C LEU A 13 -19.49 11.24 32.48
N LEU A 14 -18.73 10.15 32.59
CA LEU A 14 -17.64 9.90 31.64
C LEU A 14 -18.25 9.38 30.34
N MET A 15 -18.54 10.33 29.45
CA MET A 15 -18.57 10.09 28.01
C MET A 15 -17.16 9.65 27.58
N ALA A 16 -16.96 8.37 27.35
CA ALA A 16 -15.89 7.91 26.47
C ALA A 16 -16.46 7.86 25.04
N ALA A 17 -16.54 9.02 24.41
CA ALA A 17 -16.66 9.09 22.96
C ALA A 17 -15.25 8.95 22.38
N THR A 18 -14.90 7.77 21.87
CA THR A 18 -13.74 7.59 20.96
C THR A 18 -14.06 6.55 19.91
N GLY A 19 -14.71 7.01 18.84
CA GLY A 19 -14.25 6.82 17.47
C GLY A 19 -14.15 5.39 16.94
N ALA A 20 -15.27 4.70 16.75
CA ALA A 20 -15.35 3.81 15.60
C ALA A 20 -15.48 4.69 14.35
N VAL A 21 -14.36 5.11 13.77
CA VAL A 21 -14.34 5.61 12.39
C VAL A 21 -14.63 4.43 11.48
N THR A 22 -15.91 4.15 11.23
CA THR A 22 -16.32 3.27 10.14
C THR A 22 -15.97 4.00 8.85
N SER A 23 -14.79 3.69 8.30
CA SER A 23 -14.44 4.11 6.95
C SER A 23 -15.48 3.50 6.00
N LEU A 24 -16.43 4.32 5.54
CA LEU A 24 -17.30 3.97 4.43
C LEU A 24 -16.42 3.92 3.18
N SER A 25 -15.93 2.73 2.85
CA SER A 25 -15.37 2.46 1.54
C SER A 25 -16.53 2.50 0.55
N SER A 26 -16.73 3.66 -0.08
CA SER A 26 -17.68 3.84 -1.16
C SER A 26 -17.18 3.00 -2.35
N ASN A 27 -17.65 1.77 -2.48
CA ASN A 27 -17.50 1.01 -3.71
C ASN A 27 -18.60 1.48 -4.66
N THR A 28 -18.36 2.63 -5.30
CA THR A 28 -19.15 3.02 -6.47
C THR A 28 -19.00 1.91 -7.50
N THR A 29 -20.12 1.39 -7.98
CA THR A 29 -20.15 0.49 -9.13
C THR A 29 -19.78 1.35 -10.34
N GLU A 30 -18.49 1.56 -10.54
CA GLU A 30 -17.96 2.25 -11.71
C GLU A 30 -18.37 1.44 -12.93
N ALA A 31 -19.13 2.05 -13.84
CA ALA A 31 -19.18 1.56 -15.22
C ALA A 31 -17.71 1.45 -15.69
N ASP A 32 -17.34 0.35 -16.34
CA ASP A 32 -15.98 0.13 -16.81
C ASP A 32 -15.61 1.26 -17.79
N ALA A 33 -15.00 2.31 -17.25
CA ALA A 33 -14.65 3.49 -18.02
C ALA A 33 -13.55 3.05 -18.96
N ALA A 34 -13.74 3.23 -20.26
CA ALA A 34 -12.67 2.99 -21.20
C ALA A 34 -11.47 3.85 -20.80
N THR A 35 -10.29 3.25 -20.66
CA THR A 35 -9.07 3.99 -20.39
C THR A 35 -8.75 4.90 -21.56
N VAL A 36 -8.51 6.19 -21.29
CA VAL A 36 -8.27 7.24 -22.27
C VAL A 36 -6.98 7.97 -21.93
N ALA A 37 -6.06 8.00 -22.89
CA ALA A 37 -4.87 8.84 -22.87
C ALA A 37 -5.16 10.18 -23.57
N THR A 38 -4.91 11.29 -22.89
CA THR A 38 -5.02 12.65 -23.45
C THR A 38 -3.63 13.21 -23.67
N VAL A 39 -3.29 13.61 -24.90
CA VAL A 39 -1.99 14.23 -25.20
C VAL A 39 -1.87 15.55 -24.43
N LYS A 40 -0.72 15.79 -23.78
CA LYS A 40 -0.50 17.01 -22.99
C LYS A 40 -0.58 18.27 -23.85
N SER A 41 -0.99 19.37 -23.23
CA SER A 41 -0.94 20.70 -23.86
C SER A 41 0.50 21.07 -24.24
N GLY A 42 0.68 21.70 -25.39
CA GLY A 42 1.99 22.06 -25.95
C GLY A 42 2.81 20.89 -26.52
N VAL A 43 2.27 19.67 -26.53
CA VAL A 43 2.97 18.47 -27.04
C VAL A 43 2.36 18.00 -28.35
N THR A 44 3.20 17.87 -29.38
CA THR A 44 2.91 17.02 -30.54
C THR A 44 3.55 15.66 -30.28
N ALA A 45 2.75 14.66 -29.96
CA ALA A 45 3.26 13.38 -29.48
C ALA A 45 3.62 12.44 -30.64
N GLN A 46 4.88 12.02 -30.68
CA GLN A 46 5.36 11.00 -31.60
C GLN A 46 4.76 9.63 -31.24
N LEU A 47 4.46 8.84 -32.26
CA LEU A 47 4.05 7.44 -32.09
C LEU A 47 5.22 6.49 -32.34
N TYR A 48 5.18 5.36 -31.64
CA TYR A 48 6.17 4.30 -31.69
C TYR A 48 5.50 3.00 -32.07
N ASN A 49 6.22 2.10 -32.73
CA ASN A 49 5.76 0.73 -32.94
C ASN A 49 6.16 -0.20 -31.79
N SER A 50 5.73 -1.46 -31.84
CA SER A 50 6.03 -2.47 -30.82
C SER A 50 7.53 -2.73 -30.61
N ASN A 51 8.36 -2.44 -31.61
CA ASN A 51 9.81 -2.54 -31.54
C ASN A 51 10.48 -1.26 -30.98
N GLY A 52 9.70 -0.23 -30.66
CA GLY A 52 10.19 1.07 -30.18
C GLY A 52 10.72 1.99 -31.28
N ALA A 53 10.54 1.62 -32.56
CA ALA A 53 10.90 2.49 -33.68
C ALA A 53 9.80 3.53 -33.95
N TRP A 54 10.20 4.68 -34.49
CA TRP A 54 9.29 5.79 -34.73
C TRP A 54 8.34 5.48 -35.89
N VAL A 55 7.08 5.87 -35.72
CA VAL A 55 6.11 5.97 -36.80
C VAL A 55 6.27 7.35 -37.42
N THR A 56 6.72 7.44 -38.68
CA THR A 56 7.17 8.70 -39.29
C THR A 56 6.09 9.46 -40.06
N ASP A 57 4.98 8.81 -40.39
CA ASP A 57 3.90 9.36 -41.22
C ASP A 57 2.83 10.10 -40.40
N ARG A 58 2.87 10.01 -39.07
CA ARG A 58 1.86 10.63 -38.20
C ARG A 58 2.37 10.92 -36.79
N ALA A 59 1.69 11.87 -36.16
CA ALA A 59 1.84 12.23 -34.75
C ALA A 59 0.47 12.65 -34.20
N LEU A 60 0.35 12.67 -32.86
CA LEU A 60 -0.89 13.08 -32.20
C LEU A 60 -0.79 14.54 -31.76
N ALA A 61 -1.81 15.33 -32.09
CA ALA A 61 -1.88 16.73 -31.67
C ALA A 61 -2.17 16.84 -30.16
N GLN A 62 -1.73 17.95 -29.56
CA GLN A 62 -2.04 18.30 -28.18
C GLN A 62 -3.54 18.23 -27.86
N ASN A 63 -3.87 17.87 -26.62
CA ASN A 63 -5.24 17.78 -26.09
C ASN A 63 -6.17 16.78 -26.80
N THR A 64 -5.66 15.97 -27.74
CA THR A 64 -6.43 14.89 -28.36
C THR A 64 -6.54 13.69 -27.42
N LYS A 65 -7.70 13.03 -27.44
CA LYS A 65 -8.05 11.92 -26.56
C LYS A 65 -8.05 10.61 -27.34
N TRP A 66 -7.39 9.59 -26.81
CA TRP A 66 -7.21 8.30 -27.45
C TRP A 66 -7.60 7.18 -26.50
N ARG A 67 -8.44 6.27 -26.97
CA ARG A 67 -8.73 5.03 -26.23
C ARG A 67 -7.47 4.20 -26.16
N VAL A 68 -7.20 3.66 -24.97
CA VAL A 68 -6.03 2.83 -24.72
C VAL A 68 -6.47 1.37 -24.77
N GLY A 69 -5.83 0.60 -25.66
CA GLY A 69 -6.01 -0.85 -25.73
C GLY A 69 -5.22 -1.55 -24.63
N THR A 70 -3.89 -1.41 -24.67
CA THR A 70 -2.96 -2.01 -23.71
C THR A 70 -1.94 -0.99 -23.22
N ILE A 71 -1.40 -1.24 -22.03
CA ILE A 71 -0.29 -0.47 -21.46
C ILE A 71 0.91 -1.40 -21.41
N SER A 72 1.99 -1.02 -22.10
CA SER A 72 3.17 -1.86 -22.30
C SER A 72 4.44 -1.09 -22.00
N LYS A 73 5.50 -1.80 -21.59
CA LYS A 73 6.85 -1.23 -21.54
C LYS A 73 7.57 -1.59 -22.83
N ILE A 74 7.87 -0.59 -23.65
CA ILE A 74 8.63 -0.72 -24.90
C ILE A 74 9.95 -0.01 -24.70
N ALA A 75 11.07 -0.74 -24.85
CA ALA A 75 12.42 -0.23 -24.56
C ALA A 75 12.55 0.42 -23.16
N GLY A 76 11.90 -0.15 -22.14
CA GLY A 76 11.88 0.38 -20.77
C GLY A 76 10.92 1.55 -20.52
N VAL A 77 10.36 2.15 -21.57
CA VAL A 77 9.43 3.28 -21.50
C VAL A 77 8.00 2.78 -21.46
N THR A 78 7.21 3.26 -20.50
CA THR A 78 5.77 2.98 -20.45
C THR A 78 5.06 3.69 -21.60
N MET A 79 4.31 2.92 -22.40
CA MET A 79 3.57 3.42 -23.55
C MET A 79 2.13 2.86 -23.56
N TYR A 80 1.24 3.61 -24.19
CA TYR A 80 -0.18 3.33 -24.32
C TYR A 80 -0.49 2.99 -25.77
N GLN A 81 -1.05 1.81 -26.01
CA GLN A 81 -1.46 1.42 -27.35
C GLN A 81 -2.70 2.22 -27.75
N VAL A 82 -2.57 3.02 -28.80
CA VAL A 82 -3.65 3.88 -29.32
C VAL A 82 -4.19 3.41 -30.67
N ALA A 83 -3.42 2.57 -31.38
CA ALA A 83 -3.86 1.82 -32.56
C ALA A 83 -3.06 0.53 -32.74
N THR A 84 -3.34 -0.23 -33.79
CA THR A 84 -2.58 -1.45 -34.12
C THR A 84 -1.12 -1.10 -34.37
N ASN A 85 -0.23 -1.63 -33.54
CA ASN A 85 1.20 -1.37 -33.61
C ASN A 85 1.60 0.12 -33.51
N GLU A 86 0.78 0.94 -32.84
CA GLU A 86 1.07 2.36 -32.59
C GLU A 86 0.87 2.67 -31.10
N TYR A 87 1.92 3.24 -30.51
CA TYR A 87 2.04 3.44 -29.08
C TYR A 87 2.43 4.90 -28.77
N LEU A 88 1.68 5.50 -27.85
CA LEU A 88 1.89 6.84 -27.31
C LEU A 88 2.67 6.75 -26.01
N ARG A 89 3.73 7.54 -25.83
CA ARG A 89 4.47 7.57 -24.55
C ARG A 89 3.61 8.11 -23.42
N ALA A 90 3.75 7.49 -22.24
CA ALA A 90 3.11 7.97 -21.02
C ALA A 90 3.58 9.38 -20.62
N SER A 91 4.84 9.73 -20.91
CA SER A 91 5.39 11.07 -20.64
C SER A 91 4.68 12.19 -21.40
N ASP A 92 4.11 11.87 -22.55
CA ASP A 92 3.54 12.84 -23.50
C ASP A 92 2.02 12.98 -23.32
N SER A 93 1.44 12.23 -22.38
CA SER A 93 0.00 12.15 -22.17
C SER A 93 -0.39 12.06 -20.70
N VAL A 94 -1.69 12.21 -20.43
CA VAL A 94 -2.33 12.01 -19.13
C VAL A 94 -3.38 10.93 -19.30
N LEU A 95 -3.31 9.90 -18.48
CA LEU A 95 -4.22 8.76 -18.52
C LEU A 95 -5.44 9.00 -17.61
N SER A 96 -6.62 8.63 -18.07
CA SER A 96 -7.91 8.79 -17.38
C SER A 96 -8.79 7.57 -17.63
N GLY A 97 -9.81 7.34 -16.79
CA GLY A 97 -10.69 6.18 -16.96
C GLY A 97 -9.96 4.84 -16.81
N GLN A 98 -8.85 4.79 -16.06
CA GLN A 98 -8.38 3.50 -15.60
C GLN A 98 -9.38 2.97 -14.56
N PRO A 99 -9.68 1.67 -14.52
CA PRO A 99 -10.23 1.09 -13.30
C PRO A 99 -9.29 1.53 -12.19
N GLN A 100 -9.83 2.25 -11.21
CA GLN A 100 -9.06 2.81 -10.10
C GLN A 100 -8.19 1.69 -9.57
N GLN A 101 -6.87 1.77 -9.84
CA GLN A 101 -5.92 0.78 -9.37
C GLN A 101 -6.12 0.75 -7.86
N ALA A 102 -6.61 -0.39 -7.33
CA ALA A 102 -7.09 -0.48 -5.97
C ALA A 102 -6.08 0.24 -5.08
N PRO A 103 -6.50 1.23 -4.26
CA PRO A 103 -5.56 1.95 -3.43
C PRO A 103 -4.73 0.89 -2.74
N SER A 104 -3.42 0.90 -2.98
CA SER A 104 -2.50 -0.02 -2.34
C SER A 104 -2.47 0.39 -0.88
N SER A 105 -3.51 0.03 -0.14
CA SER A 105 -3.52 0.18 1.30
C SER A 105 -2.28 -0.53 1.76
N SER A 106 -1.40 0.17 2.46
CA SER A 106 -0.22 -0.48 2.99
C SER A 106 -0.71 -1.57 3.95
N LEU A 107 -0.12 -2.76 3.88
CA LEU A 107 -0.34 -3.74 4.93
C LEU A 107 0.29 -3.15 6.20
N VAL A 108 -0.46 -3.09 7.29
CA VAL A 108 -0.03 -2.49 8.55
C VAL A 108 -0.28 -3.48 9.67
N ALA A 109 0.74 -3.72 10.49
CA ALA A 109 0.69 -4.49 11.71
C ALA A 109 0.62 -3.55 12.92
N THR A 110 -0.46 -3.64 13.69
CA THR A 110 -0.63 -2.91 14.96
C THR A 110 -0.31 -3.85 16.11
N LEU A 111 0.67 -3.47 16.95
CA LEU A 111 1.11 -4.28 18.08
C LEU A 111 0.12 -4.25 19.23
N GLY A 112 0.04 -5.35 19.98
CA GLY A 112 -0.78 -5.45 21.17
C GLY A 112 -0.31 -4.56 22.34
N ASN A 113 -1.02 -4.68 23.46
CA ASN A 113 -0.79 -3.85 24.66
C ASN A 113 0.58 -4.03 25.33
N ASN A 114 1.33 -5.08 24.98
CA ASN A 114 2.67 -5.34 25.53
C ASN A 114 3.80 -5.01 24.54
N GLY A 115 3.48 -4.46 23.37
CA GLY A 115 4.45 -4.31 22.28
C GLY A 115 4.83 -5.65 21.68
N ALA A 116 5.99 -5.71 21.02
CA ALA A 116 6.53 -6.95 20.47
C ALA A 116 8.06 -6.93 20.46
N PRO A 117 8.73 -8.06 20.74
CA PRO A 117 10.16 -8.18 20.48
C PRO A 117 10.46 -8.15 18.98
N LEU A 118 11.62 -7.59 18.63
CA LEU A 118 12.15 -7.66 17.27
C LEU A 118 12.90 -8.97 17.06
N TYR A 119 12.55 -9.65 15.99
CA TYR A 119 13.29 -10.77 15.44
C TYR A 119 14.12 -10.29 14.26
N PHE A 120 15.30 -10.88 14.08
CA PHE A 120 16.22 -10.52 13.02
C PHE A 120 16.49 -11.72 12.13
N SER A 121 16.76 -11.48 10.85
CA SER A 121 17.39 -12.47 9.99
C SER A 121 18.91 -12.42 10.18
N ALA A 122 19.55 -13.59 10.18
CA ALA A 122 21.00 -13.69 10.25
C ALA A 122 21.61 -13.13 8.96
N THR A 123 21.92 -11.84 8.95
CA THR A 123 22.81 -11.25 7.95
C THR A 123 24.25 -11.49 8.40
N LYS A 124 25.18 -11.70 7.45
CA LYS A 124 26.61 -11.98 7.71
C LYS A 124 27.39 -10.78 8.32
N GLY A 125 26.71 -9.90 9.05
CA GLY A 125 27.26 -8.72 9.72
C GLY A 125 27.23 -8.85 11.25
N ASP A 126 27.33 -7.71 11.95
CA ASP A 126 27.27 -7.68 13.41
C ASP A 126 25.90 -8.19 13.91
N PRO A 127 25.87 -9.06 14.93
CA PRO A 127 24.61 -9.53 15.50
C PRO A 127 23.77 -8.37 16.01
N ALA A 128 22.48 -8.39 15.68
CA ALA A 128 21.55 -7.42 16.23
C ALA A 128 21.42 -7.56 17.75
N HIS A 129 21.14 -6.47 18.44
CA HIS A 129 20.86 -6.46 19.87
C HIS A 129 19.36 -6.62 20.13
N TYR A 130 19.01 -7.19 21.28
CA TYR A 130 17.63 -7.35 21.71
C TYR A 130 16.92 -6.00 21.78
N GLN A 131 15.78 -5.91 21.10
CA GLN A 131 14.98 -4.70 21.03
C GLN A 131 13.50 -5.05 21.05
N THR A 132 12.70 -4.12 21.55
CA THR A 132 11.24 -4.21 21.54
C THR A 132 10.64 -2.99 20.87
N LEU A 133 9.53 -3.20 20.18
CA LEU A 133 8.68 -2.14 19.69
C LEU A 133 7.59 -1.85 20.74
N GLY A 134 7.23 -0.57 20.88
CA GLY A 134 6.27 -0.12 21.88
C GLY A 134 4.85 -0.63 21.64
N ALA A 135 4.07 -0.76 22.73
CA ALA A 135 2.67 -1.15 22.68
C ALA A 135 1.83 -0.22 21.79
N ASN A 136 0.82 -0.78 21.11
CA ASN A 136 -0.11 -0.04 20.24
C ASN A 136 0.56 0.72 19.07
N SER A 137 1.84 0.48 18.81
CA SER A 137 2.52 1.06 17.64
C SER A 137 2.11 0.33 16.36
N ALA A 138 2.06 1.06 15.26
CA ALA A 138 1.65 0.54 13.96
C ALA A 138 2.80 0.64 12.97
N TRP A 139 3.08 -0.47 12.28
CA TRP A 139 4.24 -0.60 11.39
C TRP A 139 3.80 -1.09 10.02
N ARG A 140 4.38 -0.51 8.97
CA ARG A 140 4.14 -1.02 7.62
C ARG A 140 4.79 -2.38 7.49
N VAL A 141 4.08 -3.31 6.87
CA VAL A 141 4.55 -4.67 6.62
C VAL A 141 4.98 -4.78 5.17
N SER A 142 6.25 -5.13 4.95
CA SER A 142 6.82 -5.35 3.61
C SER A 142 6.62 -6.79 3.14
N HIS A 143 6.83 -7.75 4.04
CA HIS A 143 6.67 -9.18 3.76
C HIS A 143 5.97 -9.90 4.92
N VAL A 144 5.21 -10.94 4.59
CA VAL A 144 4.66 -11.90 5.56
C VAL A 144 5.34 -13.24 5.32
N VAL A 145 6.04 -13.73 6.33
CA VAL A 145 6.92 -14.90 6.26
C VAL A 145 6.37 -16.00 7.16
N ASN A 146 6.32 -17.23 6.68
CA ASN A 146 6.00 -18.42 7.48
C ASN A 146 7.18 -19.40 7.45
N ASN A 147 7.64 -19.84 8.61
CA ASN A 147 8.76 -20.79 8.73
C ASN A 147 8.32 -22.25 8.97
N GLY A 148 7.06 -22.56 8.73
CA GLY A 148 6.42 -23.84 9.01
C GLY A 148 5.88 -24.00 10.43
N LYS A 149 6.22 -23.09 11.36
CA LYS A 149 5.72 -23.10 12.75
C LYS A 149 5.00 -21.81 13.13
N ASP A 150 5.60 -20.68 12.80
CA ASP A 150 5.14 -19.35 13.16
C ASP A 150 5.15 -18.44 11.92
N THR A 151 4.29 -17.42 11.97
CA THR A 151 4.21 -16.36 10.97
C THR A 151 4.85 -15.09 11.52
N PHE A 152 5.60 -14.38 10.68
CA PHE A 152 6.32 -13.16 10.99
C PHE A 152 5.98 -12.07 9.99
N TYR A 153 5.93 -10.83 10.46
CA TYR A 153 5.72 -9.65 9.63
C TYR A 153 7.01 -8.83 9.58
N GLU A 154 7.55 -8.62 8.39
CA GLU A 154 8.72 -7.77 8.20
C GLU A 154 8.30 -6.29 8.30
N VAL A 155 8.80 -5.61 9.32
CA VAL A 155 8.47 -4.21 9.65
C VAL A 155 9.61 -3.23 9.35
N GLY A 156 10.78 -3.76 8.98
CA GLY A 156 11.96 -3.07 8.50
C GLY A 156 12.89 -4.09 7.84
N LEU A 157 13.91 -3.62 7.11
CA LEU A 157 14.79 -4.52 6.34
C LEU A 157 15.44 -5.57 7.27
N GLY A 158 15.04 -6.83 7.10
CA GLY A 158 15.53 -7.94 7.93
C GLY A 158 15.07 -7.91 9.39
N THR A 159 14.06 -7.10 9.74
CA THR A 159 13.49 -7.00 11.09
C THR A 159 12.01 -7.37 11.09
N PHE A 160 11.64 -8.21 12.04
CA PHE A 160 10.35 -8.90 12.05
C PHE A 160 9.67 -8.84 13.40
N VAL A 161 8.35 -8.88 13.40
CA VAL A 161 7.51 -9.14 14.59
C VAL A 161 6.74 -10.45 14.41
N ASN A 162 6.46 -11.16 15.50
CA ASN A 162 5.63 -12.36 15.44
C ASN A 162 4.16 -11.99 15.20
N ALA A 163 3.47 -12.74 14.35
CA ALA A 163 2.06 -12.54 14.05
C ALA A 163 1.15 -12.65 15.29
N LYS A 164 1.58 -13.35 16.34
CA LYS A 164 0.85 -13.46 17.61
C LYS A 164 0.80 -12.15 18.40
N ASP A 165 1.75 -11.25 18.18
CA ASP A 165 1.88 -9.98 18.91
C ASP A 165 1.25 -8.80 18.14
N ALA A 166 0.71 -9.04 16.95
CA ALA A 166 0.26 -7.99 16.04
C ALA A 166 -1.02 -8.34 15.29
N GLN A 167 -1.88 -7.33 15.07
CA GLN A 167 -3.07 -7.43 14.24
C GLN A 167 -2.86 -6.71 12.92
N LEU A 168 -3.23 -7.34 11.81
CA LEU A 168 -3.15 -6.72 10.48
C LEU A 168 -4.43 -5.95 10.16
N ASN A 169 -4.27 -4.80 9.49
CA ASN A 169 -5.40 -3.99 9.00
C ASN A 169 -6.19 -4.66 7.85
N LYS A 170 -5.64 -5.70 7.24
CA LYS A 170 -6.25 -6.51 6.17
C LYS A 170 -5.54 -7.84 6.00
N THR A 171 -6.17 -8.77 5.29
CA THR A 171 -5.55 -10.05 4.91
C THR A 171 -4.35 -9.79 3.98
N PRO A 172 -3.18 -10.40 4.24
CA PRO A 172 -2.04 -10.29 3.35
C PRO A 172 -2.33 -11.00 2.02
N SER A 173 -1.95 -10.37 0.91
CA SER A 173 -2.09 -10.92 -0.44
C SER A 173 -1.06 -12.00 -0.77
N ASN A 174 0.06 -12.02 -0.03
CA ASN A 174 1.17 -12.94 -0.21
C ASN A 174 1.74 -13.33 1.16
N VAL A 175 1.90 -14.64 1.36
CA VAL A 175 2.61 -15.22 2.50
C VAL A 175 3.69 -16.13 1.93
N GLU A 176 4.94 -15.86 2.27
CA GLU A 176 6.09 -16.58 1.76
C GLU A 176 6.52 -17.66 2.75
N THR A 177 6.62 -18.90 2.27
CA THR A 177 7.19 -19.98 3.07
C THR A 177 8.69 -20.00 2.84
N ILE A 178 9.46 -19.51 3.80
CA ILE A 178 10.92 -19.48 3.73
C ILE A 178 11.54 -20.22 4.91
N GLY A 179 12.66 -20.92 4.66
CA GLY A 179 13.49 -21.52 5.70
C GLY A 179 14.23 -20.44 6.48
N PHE A 180 13.49 -19.73 7.32
CA PHE A 180 13.95 -18.61 8.14
C PHE A 180 14.00 -19.04 9.61
N GLU A 181 15.17 -18.88 10.22
CA GLU A 181 15.38 -19.06 11.66
C GLU A 181 15.49 -17.69 12.34
N PRO A 182 14.37 -17.14 12.86
CA PRO A 182 14.37 -15.87 13.56
C PRO A 182 15.17 -15.96 14.86
N TYR A 183 15.94 -14.91 15.17
CA TYR A 183 16.56 -14.77 16.49
C TYR A 183 16.29 -13.39 17.09
N LEU A 184 16.27 -13.32 18.42
CA LEU A 184 15.88 -12.13 19.20
C LEU A 184 17.00 -11.10 19.38
N GLY A 185 18.13 -11.26 18.70
CA GLY A 185 19.34 -10.51 18.98
C GLY A 185 20.08 -11.00 20.24
N LEU A 186 21.29 -10.48 20.42
CA LEU A 186 22.09 -10.65 21.64
C LEU A 186 21.53 -9.78 22.77
N ARG A 187 21.61 -10.26 24.00
CA ARG A 187 21.27 -9.47 25.19
C ARG A 187 22.30 -8.40 25.46
#